data_AF-A0A4Z0NZS6-F1
#
_entry.id   AF-A0A4Z0NZS6-F1
#
_cell.length_a   1.000
_cell.length_b   1.000
_cell.length_c   1.000
_cell.angle_alpha   90.00
_cell.angle_beta   90.00
_cell.angle_gamma   90.00
#
_symmetry.space_group_name_H-M   'P 1'
#
loop_
_entity.id
_entity.type
_entity.pdbx_description
1 polymer ?
#
loop_
_entity_poly.entity_id
_entity_poly.type
_entity_poly.pdbx_seq_one_letter_code
_entity_poly.pdbx_strand_id
1 'polypeptide(L)'
;MVDGAVLIPRNGRGRSGTSLAFRLGTTATHSNFSLGITDEKRSDSPLLFLEADSMVLEAGTTYPFSLSPHKGGVKGWYYSPAGPYSSQAPASGTLTLTRVDRQARILAGRFEFVATNRATGRQVRITQGRFDYQME
;
A
#
# COMPACT_ATOMS: atom_id res chain seq x y z
N MET A 1 -10.42 3.26 3.37
CA MET A 1 -11.53 2.51 3.98
C MET A 1 -11.29 1.02 3.76
N VAL A 2 -11.73 0.18 4.69
CA VAL A 2 -11.67 -1.28 4.63
C VAL A 2 -13.10 -1.77 4.89
N ASP A 3 -13.75 -2.35 3.87
CA ASP A 3 -15.18 -2.75 3.92
C ASP A 3 -16.10 -1.65 4.47
N GLY A 4 -15.85 -0.40 4.08
CA GLY A 4 -16.63 0.76 4.54
C GLY A 4 -16.22 1.31 5.92
N ALA A 5 -15.33 0.65 6.66
CA ALA A 5 -14.76 1.18 7.89
C ALA A 5 -13.52 2.06 7.61
N VAL A 6 -13.34 3.13 8.39
CA VAL A 6 -12.15 3.97 8.28
C VAL A 6 -11.01 3.37 9.11
N LEU A 7 -9.88 3.10 8.46
CA LEU A 7 -8.62 2.79 9.13
C LEU A 7 -7.80 4.07 9.21
N ILE A 8 -7.62 4.61 10.41
CA ILE A 8 -6.78 5.78 10.67
C ILE A 8 -5.47 5.29 11.29
N PRO A 9 -4.35 5.33 10.56
CA PRO A 9 -3.10 4.81 11.06
C PRO A 9 -2.54 5.77 12.12
N ARG A 10 -2.18 5.25 13.29
CA ARG A 10 -1.62 6.00 14.41
C ARG A 10 -0.40 5.27 14.93
N ASN A 11 0.65 6.00 15.29
CA ASN A 11 1.82 5.43 15.93
C ASN A 11 1.54 5.09 17.41
N GLY A 12 2.47 4.41 18.07
CA GLY A 12 2.37 4.05 19.49
C GLY A 12 2.21 5.24 20.47
N ARG A 13 2.37 6.49 20.00
CA ARG A 13 2.09 7.72 20.77
C ARG A 13 0.75 8.36 20.40
N GLY A 14 -0.06 7.70 19.57
CA GLY A 14 -1.38 8.14 19.14
C GLY A 14 -1.39 9.21 18.04
N ARG A 15 -0.23 9.58 17.47
CA ARG A 15 -0.17 10.52 16.34
C ARG A 15 -0.45 9.78 15.04
N SER A 16 -1.18 10.41 14.13
CA SER A 16 -1.42 9.83 12.81
C SER A 16 -0.10 9.59 12.08
N GLY A 17 0.06 8.45 11.43
CA GLY A 17 1.26 8.15 10.67
C GLY A 17 1.23 6.75 10.05
N THR A 18 1.70 6.66 8.82
CA THR A 18 1.93 5.38 8.12
C THR A 18 3.42 5.08 8.13
N SER A 19 3.79 3.80 8.20
CA SER A 19 5.18 3.40 7.97
C SER A 19 5.39 3.32 6.46
N LEU A 20 6.23 4.20 5.91
CA LEU A 20 6.66 4.10 4.51
C LEU A 20 8.14 3.79 4.49
N ALA A 21 8.50 2.67 3.87
CA ALA A 21 9.87 2.39 3.48
C ALA A 21 9.93 2.44 1.95
N PHE A 22 10.60 3.46 1.44
CA PHE A 22 10.78 3.66 0.02
C PHE A 22 12.26 3.94 -0.26
N ARG A 23 12.81 3.25 -1.25
CA ARG A 23 14.15 3.53 -1.76
C ARG A 23 13.99 3.90 -3.22
N LEU A 24 14.40 5.14 -3.51
CA LEU A 24 14.52 5.65 -4.86
C LEU A 24 15.74 5.01 -5.52
N GLY A 25 15.51 4.20 -6.54
CA GLY A 25 16.55 3.86 -7.50
C GLY A 25 16.80 5.05 -8.42
N THR A 26 18.04 5.22 -8.89
CA THR A 26 18.36 6.16 -9.98
C THR A 26 17.83 5.68 -11.34
N THR A 27 17.35 4.44 -11.41
CA THR A 27 16.73 3.80 -12.58
C THR A 27 15.48 2.99 -12.16
N ALA A 28 14.66 2.62 -13.15
CA ALA A 28 13.52 1.72 -13.01
C ALA A 28 13.84 0.43 -12.23
N THR A 29 15.05 -0.10 -12.42
CA THR A 29 15.48 -1.41 -11.95
C THR A 29 15.79 -1.50 -10.45
N HIS A 30 15.78 -0.36 -9.74
CA HIS A 30 16.19 -0.29 -8.33
C HIS A 30 15.22 0.47 -7.41
N SER A 31 14.07 0.92 -7.92
CA SER A 31 13.09 1.60 -7.07
C SER A 31 12.16 0.58 -6.43
N ASN A 32 12.20 0.49 -5.10
CA ASN A 32 11.32 -0.37 -4.31
C ASN A 32 10.54 0.49 -3.31
N PHE A 33 9.23 0.32 -3.32
CA PHE A 33 8.26 1.02 -2.48
C PHE A 33 7.51 0.02 -1.61
N SER A 34 7.42 0.32 -0.33
CA SER A 34 6.56 -0.40 0.59
C SER A 34 5.85 0.56 1.53
N LEU A 35 4.56 0.35 1.73
CA LEU A 35 3.70 1.17 2.57
C LEU A 35 2.95 0.26 3.56
N GLY A 36 3.23 0.43 4.83
CA GLY A 36 2.52 -0.16 5.96
C GLY A 36 1.59 0.84 6.63
N ILE A 37 0.33 0.45 6.79
CA ILE A 37 -0.73 1.26 7.40
C ILE A 37 -1.34 0.43 8.52
N THR A 38 -1.15 0.86 9.76
CA THR A 38 -1.72 0.23 10.95
C THR A 38 -1.98 1.29 12.03
N ASP A 39 -2.91 1.00 12.93
CA ASP A 39 -3.16 1.75 14.14
C ASP A 39 -2.44 1.08 15.32
N GLU A 40 -1.18 1.43 15.55
CA GLU A 40 -0.33 0.87 16.61
C GLU A 40 -0.87 1.12 18.03
N LYS A 41 -1.83 2.03 18.20
CA LYS A 41 -2.52 2.23 19.48
C LYS A 41 -3.46 1.07 19.83
N ARG A 42 -3.87 0.31 18.82
CA ARG A 42 -4.79 -0.82 18.93
C ARG A 42 -4.04 -2.11 18.66
N SER A 43 -3.90 -2.95 19.68
CA SER A 43 -3.24 -4.26 19.55
C SER A 43 -3.97 -5.21 18.58
N ASP A 44 -5.26 -4.96 18.34
CA ASP A 44 -6.11 -5.68 17.38
C ASP A 44 -6.20 -4.99 16.01
N SER A 45 -5.46 -3.90 15.79
CA SER A 45 -5.50 -3.17 14.52
C SER A 45 -5.07 -4.07 13.38
N PRO A 46 -5.81 -4.08 12.27
CA PRO A 46 -5.30 -4.71 11.07
C PRO A 46 -4.09 -3.95 10.52
N LEU A 47 -3.21 -4.67 9.83
CA LEU A 47 -2.13 -4.12 9.02
C LEU A 47 -2.51 -4.19 7.55
N LEU A 48 -2.51 -3.05 6.89
CA LEU A 48 -2.57 -2.95 5.45
C LEU A 48 -1.15 -2.70 4.92
N PHE A 49 -0.70 -3.52 3.98
CA PHE A 49 0.65 -3.45 3.42
C PHE A 49 0.59 -3.42 1.89
N LEU A 50 1.31 -2.50 1.27
CA LEU A 50 1.52 -2.43 -0.18
C LEU A 50 3.00 -2.58 -0.47
N GLU A 51 3.32 -3.26 -1.56
CA GLU A 51 4.69 -3.38 -2.08
C GLU A 51 4.69 -3.18 -3.60
N ALA A 52 5.68 -2.47 -4.09
CA ALA A 52 5.98 -2.33 -5.50
C ALA A 52 7.50 -2.46 -5.68
N ASP A 53 7.95 -3.48 -6.40
CA ASP A 53 9.36 -3.71 -6.69
C ASP A 53 9.69 -3.33 -8.13
N SER A 54 10.79 -2.60 -8.30
CA SER A 54 11.46 -2.31 -9.56
C SER A 54 10.52 -1.63 -10.58
N MET A 55 9.86 -0.58 -10.11
CA MET A 55 8.96 0.27 -10.90
C MET A 55 9.53 1.68 -11.06
N VAL A 56 9.43 2.27 -12.25
CA VAL A 56 9.64 3.72 -12.40
C VAL A 56 8.48 4.42 -11.73
N LEU A 57 8.74 5.18 -10.67
CA LEU A 57 7.72 5.98 -10.01
C LEU A 57 7.62 7.35 -10.68
N GLU A 58 6.43 7.65 -11.19
CA GLU A 58 6.10 8.88 -11.91
C GLU A 58 4.82 9.49 -11.34
N ALA A 59 4.83 10.81 -11.15
CA ALA A 59 3.64 11.52 -10.70
C ALA A 59 2.57 11.51 -11.82
N GLY A 60 1.32 11.28 -11.44
CA GLY A 60 0.19 11.13 -12.34
C GLY A 60 0.01 9.70 -12.87
N THR A 61 0.99 8.81 -12.69
CA THR A 61 0.94 7.45 -13.22
C THR A 61 0.12 6.54 -12.30
N THR A 62 -0.70 5.70 -12.93
CA THR A 62 -1.50 4.66 -12.25
C THR A 62 -0.95 3.30 -12.59
N TYR A 63 -0.63 2.53 -11.56
CA TYR A 63 -0.06 1.20 -11.66
C TYR A 63 -1.12 0.17 -11.27
N PRO A 64 -1.40 -0.82 -12.14
CA PRO A 64 -2.29 -1.90 -11.76
C PRO A 64 -1.61 -2.79 -10.73
N PHE A 65 -2.42 -3.35 -9.84
CA PHE A 65 -1.94 -4.46 -9.02
C PHE A 65 -1.65 -5.64 -9.95
N SER A 66 -0.61 -6.41 -9.64
CA SER A 66 -0.19 -7.53 -10.47
C SER A 66 0.32 -8.67 -9.61
N LEU A 67 -0.13 -9.88 -9.95
CA LEU A 67 0.41 -11.12 -9.40
C LEU A 67 1.66 -11.60 -10.14
N SER A 68 2.15 -10.85 -11.13
CA SER A 68 3.33 -11.24 -11.88
C SER A 68 4.48 -11.56 -10.91
N PRO A 69 5.13 -12.72 -11.06
CA PRO A 69 6.37 -13.00 -10.35
C PRO A 69 7.50 -12.08 -10.85
N HIS A 70 7.31 -11.43 -12.01
CA HIS A 70 8.23 -10.45 -12.55
C HIS A 70 8.06 -9.09 -11.86
N LYS A 71 9.19 -8.39 -11.77
CA LYS A 71 9.32 -6.98 -11.37
C LYS A 71 8.32 -6.07 -12.11
N GLY A 72 7.97 -4.94 -11.51
CA GLY A 72 7.15 -3.92 -12.17
C GLY A 72 5.66 -3.94 -11.80
N GLY A 73 5.28 -4.59 -10.70
CA GLY A 73 3.87 -4.73 -10.28
C GLY A 73 3.64 -4.37 -8.82
N VAL A 74 2.43 -3.89 -8.52
CA VAL A 74 2.00 -3.58 -7.15
C VAL A 74 1.30 -4.80 -6.55
N LYS A 75 1.61 -5.10 -5.29
CA LYS A 75 0.97 -6.14 -4.49
C LYS A 75 0.41 -5.52 -3.22
N GLY A 76 -0.70 -6.07 -2.74
CA GLY A 76 -1.30 -5.64 -1.48
C GLY A 76 -1.68 -6.80 -0.58
N TRP A 77 -1.53 -6.57 0.71
CA TRP A 77 -1.90 -7.49 1.77
C TRP A 77 -2.70 -6.76 2.83
N TYR A 78 -3.61 -7.49 3.44
CA TYR A 78 -4.39 -7.03 4.56
C TYR A 78 -4.38 -8.13 5.62
N TYR A 79 -3.75 -7.85 6.75
CA TYR A 79 -3.65 -8.75 7.89
C TYR A 79 -4.66 -8.30 8.92
N SER A 80 -5.64 -9.13 9.22
CA SER A 80 -6.65 -8.86 10.24
C SER A 80 -6.64 -9.96 11.31
N PRO A 81 -7.29 -9.75 12.46
CA PRO A 81 -7.48 -10.83 13.44
C PRO A 81 -8.19 -12.07 12.86
N ALA A 82 -8.99 -11.90 11.80
CA ALA A 82 -9.65 -13.00 11.09
C ALA A 82 -8.73 -13.76 10.10
N GLY A 83 -7.45 -13.36 10.00
CA GLY A 83 -6.44 -13.96 9.15
C GLY A 83 -5.91 -13.04 8.04
N PRO A 84 -4.97 -13.55 7.23
CA PRO A 84 -4.34 -12.81 6.14
C PRO A 84 -5.19 -12.82 4.87
N TYR A 85 -5.14 -11.70 4.15
CA TYR A 85 -5.75 -11.48 2.85
C TYR A 85 -4.67 -10.91 1.92
N SER A 86 -4.71 -11.25 0.64
CA SER A 86 -3.80 -10.68 -0.36
C SER A 86 -4.56 -10.37 -1.64
N SER A 87 -4.07 -9.42 -2.44
CA SER A 87 -4.53 -9.26 -3.82
C SER A 87 -4.38 -10.59 -4.56
N GLN A 88 -5.37 -10.96 -5.37
CA GLN A 88 -5.39 -12.20 -6.17
C GLN A 88 -5.69 -11.92 -7.64
N ALA A 89 -5.39 -12.88 -8.54
CA ALA A 89 -5.70 -12.74 -9.96
C ALA A 89 -7.20 -12.95 -10.24
N PRO A 90 -7.77 -12.21 -11.21
CA PRO A 90 -7.17 -11.06 -11.88
C PRO A 90 -7.08 -9.87 -10.90
N ALA A 91 -5.88 -9.28 -10.78
CA ALA A 91 -5.61 -8.28 -9.76
C ALA A 91 -6.50 -7.03 -9.97
N SER A 92 -7.35 -6.76 -8.98
CA SER A 92 -8.51 -5.85 -9.09
C SER A 92 -8.28 -4.50 -8.41
N GLY A 93 -7.05 -3.98 -8.51
CA GLY A 93 -6.66 -2.77 -7.78
C GLY A 93 -5.71 -1.87 -8.55
N THR A 94 -5.58 -0.65 -8.05
CA THR A 94 -4.74 0.39 -8.60
C THR A 94 -3.99 1.15 -7.51
N LEU A 95 -2.79 1.62 -7.86
CA LEU A 95 -2.02 2.59 -7.11
C LEU A 95 -1.75 3.77 -8.04
N THR A 96 -2.25 4.95 -7.70
CA THR A 96 -1.97 6.19 -8.42
C THR A 96 -1.02 7.04 -7.59
N LEU A 97 0.15 7.37 -8.13
CA LEU A 97 1.05 8.33 -7.49
C LEU A 97 0.62 9.74 -7.88
N THR A 98 0.22 10.55 -6.91
CA THR A 98 -0.23 11.93 -7.16
C THR A 98 0.92 12.93 -7.07
N ARG A 99 2.00 12.59 -6.35
CA ARG A 99 3.19 13.43 -6.24
C ARG A 99 4.43 12.55 -6.06
N VAL A 100 5.47 12.84 -6.84
CA VAL A 100 6.81 12.28 -6.70
C VAL A 100 7.79 13.44 -6.79
N ASP A 101 8.35 13.85 -5.65
CA ASP A 101 9.31 14.95 -5.57
C ASP A 101 10.61 14.42 -4.97
N ARG A 102 11.61 14.20 -5.83
CA ARG A 102 12.88 13.58 -5.42
C ARG A 102 13.77 14.54 -4.64
N GLN A 103 13.63 15.85 -4.86
CA GLN A 103 14.44 16.86 -4.17
C GLN A 103 13.88 17.12 -2.77
N ALA A 104 12.56 17.32 -2.67
CA ALA A 104 11.89 17.50 -1.37
C ALA A 104 11.64 16.17 -0.64
N ARG A 105 11.95 15.04 -1.28
CA ARG A 105 11.71 13.67 -0.79
C ARG A 105 10.25 13.41 -0.38
N ILE A 106 9.32 13.85 -1.22
CA ILE A 106 7.88 13.68 -1.01
C ILE A 106 7.35 12.60 -1.95
N LEU A 107 6.57 11.68 -1.40
CA LEU A 107 5.79 10.70 -2.14
C LEU A 107 4.35 10.70 -1.63
N ALA A 108 3.41 10.95 -2.53
CA ALA A 108 1.99 10.91 -2.21
C ALA A 108 1.23 10.11 -3.27
N GLY A 109 0.16 9.45 -2.84
CA GLY A 109 -0.64 8.64 -3.73
C GLY A 109 -1.97 8.21 -3.16
N ARG A 110 -2.72 7.53 -4.02
CA ARG A 110 -4.02 6.94 -3.73
C ARG A 110 -4.00 5.49 -4.17
N PHE A 111 -4.76 4.65 -3.51
CA PHE A 111 -4.87 3.24 -3.89
C PHE A 111 -6.23 2.66 -3.54
N GLU A 112 -6.58 1.61 -4.25
CA GLU A 112 -7.74 0.76 -3.99
C GLU A 112 -7.47 -0.64 -4.53
N PHE A 113 -7.96 -1.67 -3.85
CA PHE A 113 -7.85 -3.05 -4.31
C PHE A 113 -8.80 -3.95 -3.51
N VAL A 114 -9.00 -5.17 -4.01
CA VAL A 114 -9.65 -6.25 -3.27
C VAL A 114 -8.59 -7.22 -2.76
N ALA A 115 -8.62 -7.51 -1.47
CA ALA A 115 -7.80 -8.54 -0.84
C ALA A 115 -8.67 -9.78 -0.56
N THR A 116 -8.18 -10.96 -0.88
CA THR A 116 -8.89 -12.23 -0.71
C THR A 116 -8.14 -13.12 0.25
N ASN A 117 -8.86 -13.68 1.24
CA ASN A 117 -8.36 -14.75 2.08
C ASN A 117 -8.36 -16.06 1.28
N ARG A 118 -7.19 -16.65 1.08
CA ARG A 118 -7.04 -17.84 0.22
C ARG A 118 -7.72 -19.09 0.79
N ALA A 119 -7.82 -19.21 2.11
CA ALA A 119 -8.41 -20.39 2.74
C ALA A 119 -9.94 -20.39 2.67
N THR A 120 -10.56 -19.21 2.78
CA THR A 120 -12.02 -19.08 2.87
C THR A 120 -12.68 -18.49 1.62
N GLY A 121 -11.90 -17.89 0.71
CA GLY A 121 -12.41 -17.13 -0.43
C GLY A 121 -13.03 -15.78 -0.05
N ARG A 122 -13.07 -15.43 1.25
CA ARG A 122 -13.63 -14.17 1.72
C ARG A 122 -12.83 -12.99 1.18
N GLN A 123 -13.52 -11.96 0.73
CA GLN A 123 -12.93 -10.74 0.21
C GLN A 123 -13.09 -9.58 1.18
N VAL A 124 -12.13 -8.67 1.14
CA VAL A 124 -12.12 -7.37 1.80
C VAL A 124 -11.84 -6.32 0.75
N ARG A 125 -12.65 -5.26 0.71
CA ARG A 125 -12.50 -4.14 -0.22
C ARG A 125 -11.75 -3.00 0.46
N ILE A 126 -10.59 -2.67 -0.08
CA ILE A 126 -9.80 -1.52 0.35
C ILE A 126 -10.04 -0.40 -0.66
N THR A 127 -10.68 0.67 -0.22
CA THR A 127 -11.09 1.78 -1.10
C THR A 127 -10.65 3.11 -0.53
N GLN A 128 -10.48 4.12 -1.39
CA GLN A 128 -10.11 5.47 -0.97
C GLN A 128 -8.84 5.52 -0.10
N GLY A 129 -7.90 4.59 -0.32
CA GLY A 129 -6.60 4.63 0.32
C GLY A 129 -5.86 5.89 -0.12
N ARG A 130 -5.24 6.60 0.82
CA ARG A 130 -4.43 7.79 0.56
C ARG A 130 -3.22 7.78 1.48
N PHE A 131 -2.10 8.24 0.96
CA PHE A 131 -0.91 8.50 1.74
C PHE A 131 -0.23 9.76 1.22
N ASP A 132 0.39 10.48 2.14
CA ASP A 132 1.28 11.60 1.88
C ASP A 132 2.44 11.44 2.86
N TYR A 133 3.64 11.26 2.31
CA TYR A 133 4.82 10.96 3.08
C TYR A 133 5.97 11.85 2.64
N GLN A 134 6.60 12.48 3.61
CA GLN A 134 7.83 13.22 3.46
C GLN A 134 8.92 12.45 4.20
N MET A 135 9.99 12.06 3.50
CA MET A 135 11.15 11.42 4.12
C MET A 135 11.92 12.44 4.95
N GLU A 136 12.36 12.03 6.14
CA GLU A 136 13.37 12.75 6.92
C GLU A 136 14.79 12.59 6.32
#